data_AF-A0A2V7YFQ3-F1
#
_entry.id   AF-A0A2V7YFQ3-F1
#
_cell.length_a   1.000
_cell.length_b   1.000
_cell.length_c   1.000
_cell.angle_alpha   90.00
_cell.angle_beta   90.00
_cell.angle_gamma   90.00
#
_symmetry.space_group_name_H-M   'P 1'
#
loop_
_entity.id
_entity.type
_entity.pdbx_description
1 polymer ?
#
loop_
_entity_poly.entity_id
_entity_poly.type
_entity_poly.pdbx_seq_one_letter_code
_entity_poly.pdbx_strand_id
1 'polypeptide(L)'
;MIQLSPLTTRGRGSRSEVQADASRRLTLILYLPGPSSRAARYRAEVFRGDGSKALEVPGLVFQEDLEGVSLELSRDEIGPGDYRLRLFGGTGKGAPEKLAAEYPLHVEPRRGRP
;
A
#
# COMPACT_ATOMS: atom_id res chain seq x y z
N MET A 1 -3.27 7.04 10.98
CA MET A 1 -2.18 6.52 10.12
C MET A 1 -2.16 5.01 10.27
N ILE A 2 -1.97 4.29 9.17
CA ILE A 2 -2.04 2.83 9.13
C ILE A 2 -0.72 2.33 8.56
N GLN A 3 -0.06 1.39 9.22
CA GLN A 3 1.22 0.83 8.78
C GLN A 3 0.98 -0.55 8.18
N LEU A 4 1.46 -0.77 6.95
CA LEU A 4 1.33 -2.04 6.25
C LEU A 4 2.70 -2.69 6.06
N SER A 5 2.77 -3.99 6.35
CA SER A 5 3.95 -4.82 6.12
C SER A 5 3.75 -5.73 4.92
N PRO A 6 4.80 -6.01 4.11
CA PRO A 6 4.67 -6.88 2.95
C PRO A 6 4.32 -8.32 3.34
N LEU A 7 3.56 -9.01 2.47
CA LEU A 7 3.16 -10.41 2.68
C LEU A 7 4.33 -11.41 2.74
N THR A 8 5.50 -11.06 2.22
CA THR A 8 6.60 -12.01 1.94
C THR A 8 7.89 -11.75 2.71
N THR A 9 7.91 -10.86 3.71
CA THR A 9 9.07 -10.72 4.58
C THR A 9 9.27 -12.02 5.35
N ARG A 10 10.28 -12.81 4.94
CA ARG A 10 10.75 -14.06 5.57
C ARG A 10 11.15 -13.77 7.03
N GLY A 11 10.16 -13.83 7.91
CA GLY A 11 10.29 -13.58 9.33
C GLY A 11 8.95 -13.89 9.97
N ARG A 12 8.74 -15.18 10.23
CA ARG A 12 7.78 -15.75 11.19
C ARG A 12 6.52 -14.91 11.47
N GLY A 13 5.47 -15.19 10.68
CA GLY A 13 4.08 -15.16 11.15
C GLY A 13 3.52 -13.79 11.51
N SER A 14 2.93 -13.12 10.52
CA SER A 14 1.52 -12.75 10.62
C SER A 14 1.06 -12.27 9.27
N ARG A 15 -0.02 -12.87 8.77
CA ARG A 15 -0.81 -12.34 7.67
C ARG A 15 -1.56 -11.14 8.26
N SER A 16 -0.85 -10.04 8.52
CA SER A 16 -1.42 -8.85 9.16
C SER A 16 -2.22 -8.08 8.12
N GLU A 17 -3.48 -8.48 7.97
CA GLU A 17 -4.48 -7.60 7.40
C GLU A 17 -4.67 -6.42 8.34
N VAL A 18 -4.52 -5.21 7.81
CA VAL A 18 -4.64 -4.01 8.62
C VAL A 18 -5.97 -3.35 8.34
N GLN A 19 -6.75 -3.20 9.40
CA GLN A 19 -8.04 -2.54 9.37
C GLN A 19 -7.83 -1.04 9.35
N ALA A 20 -8.42 -0.38 8.37
CA ALA A 20 -8.47 1.07 8.36
C ALA A 20 -9.51 1.60 9.37
N ASP A 21 -9.24 2.73 10.02
CA ASP A 21 -10.20 3.49 10.85
C ASP A 21 -11.24 4.22 9.96
N ALA A 22 -12.38 4.64 10.52
CA ALA A 22 -13.51 5.33 9.87
C ALA A 22 -13.18 6.69 9.21
N SER A 23 -11.92 7.14 9.29
CA SER A 23 -11.44 8.35 8.64
C SER A 23 -11.68 8.36 7.14
N ARG A 24 -12.13 9.50 6.59
CA ARG A 24 -12.37 9.63 5.14
C ARG A 24 -11.10 9.45 4.31
N ARG A 25 -9.97 9.92 4.83
CA ARG A 25 -8.64 9.76 4.24
C ARG A 25 -7.86 8.70 5.00
N LEU A 26 -7.20 7.83 4.26
CA LEU A 26 -6.31 6.80 4.77
C LEU A 26 -4.89 7.18 4.43
N THR A 27 -4.09 7.50 5.44
CA THR A 27 -2.63 7.64 5.31
C THR A 27 -2.00 6.30 5.65
N LEU A 28 -1.45 5.64 4.63
CA LEU A 28 -0.79 4.33 4.69
C LEU A 28 0.73 4.50 4.64
N ILE A 29 1.47 3.85 5.53
CA ILE A 29 2.91 3.66 5.40
C ILE A 29 3.17 2.25 4.88
N LEU A 30 3.87 2.13 3.76
CA LEU A 30 4.20 0.87 3.09
C LEU A 30 5.69 0.56 3.29
N TYR A 31 6.00 -0.39 4.15
CA TYR A 31 7.39 -0.79 4.43
C TYR A 31 7.99 -1.63 3.31
N LEU A 32 9.16 -1.24 2.81
CA LEU A 32 9.81 -1.96 1.72
C LEU A 32 10.70 -3.11 2.22
N PRO A 33 10.65 -4.30 1.58
CA PRO A 33 11.56 -5.37 1.91
C PRO A 33 12.93 -5.18 1.23
N GLY A 34 14.00 -5.10 2.02
CA GLY A 34 15.38 -5.08 1.53
C GLY A 34 15.92 -3.67 1.15
N PRO A 35 17.08 -3.60 0.47
CA PRO A 35 17.74 -2.32 0.22
C PRO A 35 16.90 -1.45 -0.74
N SER A 36 16.33 -0.39 -0.17
CA SER A 36 15.55 0.61 -0.91
C SER A 36 16.50 1.63 -1.55
N SER A 37 16.29 1.94 -2.83
CA SER A 37 17.07 2.99 -3.51
C SER A 37 16.38 4.33 -3.35
N ARG A 38 17.10 5.32 -2.79
CA ARG A 38 16.64 6.71 -2.64
C ARG A 38 16.26 7.37 -3.99
N ALA A 39 16.80 6.86 -5.10
CA ALA A 39 16.53 7.38 -6.44
C ALA A 39 15.34 6.69 -7.15
N ALA A 40 14.73 5.67 -6.52
CA ALA A 40 13.63 4.96 -7.12
C ALA A 40 12.34 5.79 -7.05
N ARG A 41 11.63 5.81 -8.18
CA ARG A 41 10.24 6.24 -8.22
C ARG A 41 9.38 5.01 -7.96
N TYR A 42 8.36 5.19 -7.12
CA TYR A 42 7.42 4.13 -6.80
C TYR A 42 6.03 4.48 -7.34
N ARG A 43 5.25 3.45 -7.63
CA ARG A 43 3.82 3.56 -7.87
C ARG A 43 3.10 2.44 -7.14
N ALA A 44 1.89 2.72 -6.66
CA ALA A 44 1.04 1.72 -6.05
C ALA A 44 -0.15 1.42 -6.96
N GLU A 45 -0.55 0.16 -7.02
CA GLU A 45 -1.83 -0.26 -7.57
C GLU A 45 -2.65 -0.92 -6.46
N VAL A 46 -3.93 -0.56 -6.35
CA VAL A 46 -4.88 -1.13 -5.41
C VAL A 46 -5.81 -2.06 -6.19
N PHE A 47 -5.81 -3.34 -5.85
CA PHE A 47 -6.67 -4.36 -6.44
C PHE A 47 -7.73 -4.82 -5.44
N ARG A 48 -8.95 -5.06 -5.90
CA ARG A 48 -9.99 -5.72 -5.12
C ARG A 48 -9.74 -7.22 -5.03
N GLY A 49 -10.43 -7.89 -4.10
CA GLY A 49 -10.39 -9.36 -3.97
C GLY A 49 -10.74 -10.13 -5.26
N ASP A 50 -11.53 -9.53 -6.16
CA ASP A 50 -11.88 -10.08 -7.48
C ASP A 50 -10.78 -9.88 -8.56
N GLY A 51 -9.68 -9.20 -8.23
CA GLY A 51 -8.57 -8.92 -9.14
C GLY A 51 -8.76 -7.68 -10.02
N SER A 52 -9.87 -6.95 -9.89
CA SER A 52 -10.05 -5.67 -10.58
C SER A 52 -9.18 -4.57 -9.96
N LYS A 53 -8.58 -3.71 -10.81
CA LYS A 53 -7.82 -2.55 -10.33
C LYS A 53 -8.79 -1.46 -9.89
N ALA A 54 -8.78 -1.15 -8.60
CA ALA A 54 -9.58 -0.08 -8.01
C ALA A 54 -8.93 1.30 -8.18
N LEU A 55 -7.61 1.38 -8.02
CA LEU A 55 -6.87 2.64 -8.09
C LEU A 55 -5.41 2.41 -8.50
N GLU A 56 -4.83 3.43 -9.11
CA GLU A 56 -3.38 3.55 -9.29
C GLU A 56 -2.91 4.88 -8.72
N VAL A 57 -1.82 4.86 -7.95
CA VAL A 57 -1.20 6.04 -7.35
C VAL A 57 0.26 6.14 -7.80
N PRO A 58 0.56 7.02 -8.77
CA PRO A 58 1.91 7.21 -9.29
C PRO A 58 2.73 8.18 -8.43
N GLY A 59 4.04 8.22 -8.67
CA GLY A 59 4.90 9.29 -8.17
C GLY A 59 5.18 9.23 -6.67
N LEU A 60 5.07 8.05 -6.07
CA LEU A 60 5.36 7.84 -4.66
C LEU A 60 6.87 7.92 -4.40
N VAL A 61 7.22 8.55 -3.28
CA VAL A 61 8.60 8.82 -2.88
C VAL A 61 8.94 8.03 -1.62
N PHE A 62 10.12 7.42 -1.62
CA PHE A 62 10.66 6.76 -0.43
C PHE A 62 11.00 7.78 0.66
N GLN A 63 10.57 7.51 1.89
CA GLN A 63 10.85 8.31 3.07
C GLN A 63 11.79 7.53 3.99
N GLU A 64 12.99 8.06 4.19
CA GLU A 64 14.03 7.42 5.01
C GLU A 64 13.60 7.25 6.47
N ASP A 65 12.97 8.29 7.03
CA ASP A 65 12.51 8.29 8.44
C ASP A 65 11.47 7.20 8.72
N LEU A 66 10.75 6.75 7.68
CA LEU A 66 9.72 5.72 7.77
C LEU A 66 10.18 4.38 7.20
N GLU A 67 11.40 4.28 6.67
CA GLU A 67 11.92 3.12 5.92
C GLU A 67 10.89 2.56 4.90
N GLY A 68 10.16 3.45 4.24
CA GLY A 68 9.01 3.06 3.44
C GLY A 68 8.44 4.17 2.59
N VAL A 69 7.24 3.95 2.07
CA VAL A 69 6.53 4.89 1.20
C VAL A 69 5.22 5.29 1.88
N SER A 70 4.95 6.59 1.99
CA SER A 70 3.64 7.06 2.41
C SER A 70 2.70 7.19 1.21
N LEU A 71 1.48 6.71 1.38
CA LEU A 71 0.42 6.74 0.40
C LEU A 71 -0.85 7.28 1.05
N GLU A 72 -1.54 8.20 0.38
CA GLU A 72 -2.86 8.66 0.81
C GLU A 72 -3.95 8.15 -0.13
N LEU A 73 -5.02 7.60 0.44
CA LEU A 73 -6.19 7.10 -0.28
C LEU A 73 -7.48 7.70 0.28
N SER A 74 -8.45 7.99 -0.58
CA SER A 74 -9.82 8.26 -0.12
C SER A 74 -10.59 6.97 0.08
N ARG A 75 -11.17 6.77 1.26
CA ARG A 75 -12.12 5.66 1.50
C ARG A 75 -13.31 5.70 0.55
N ASP A 76 -13.77 6.90 0.21
CA ASP A 76 -14.95 7.08 -0.62
C ASP A 76 -14.68 6.66 -2.09
N GLU A 77 -13.41 6.66 -2.53
CA GLU A 77 -13.01 6.23 -3.87
C GLU A 77 -12.90 4.69 -3.98
N ILE A 78 -12.28 4.05 -2.98
CA ILE A 78 -12.06 2.59 -3.04
C ILE A 78 -13.28 1.80 -2.55
N GLY A 79 -14.04 2.35 -1.61
CA GLY A 79 -15.15 1.67 -0.92
C GLY A 79 -14.70 0.75 0.21
N PRO A 80 -15.65 0.16 0.97
CA PRO A 80 -15.34 -0.89 1.93
C PRO A 80 -15.08 -2.23 1.24
N GLY A 81 -14.21 -3.04 1.83
CA GLY A 81 -13.87 -4.39 1.34
C GLY A 81 -12.40 -4.76 1.53
N ASP A 82 -12.04 -5.90 0.94
CA ASP A 82 -10.69 -6.45 0.96
C ASP A 82 -9.92 -6.08 -0.31
N TYR A 83 -8.70 -5.61 -0.11
CA TYR A 83 -7.83 -5.13 -1.17
C TYR A 83 -6.42 -5.71 -1.04
N ARG A 84 -5.75 -5.79 -2.19
CA ARG A 84 -4.31 -6.00 -2.28
C ARG A 84 -3.65 -4.79 -2.89
N LEU A 85 -2.68 -4.25 -2.16
CA LEU A 85 -1.91 -3.10 -2.57
C LEU A 85 -0.56 -3.58 -3.10
N ARG A 86 -0.28 -3.30 -4.36
CA ARG A 86 0.95 -3.69 -5.06
C ARG A 86 1.82 -2.47 -5.25
N LEU A 87 2.98 -2.47 -4.61
CA LEU A 87 3.96 -1.39 -4.76
C LEU A 87 4.99 -1.81 -5.79
N PHE A 88 5.13 -1.02 -6.84
CA PHE A 88 6.14 -1.19 -7.88
C PHE A 88 7.21 -0.13 -7.72
N GLY A 89 8.45 -0.49 -8.02
CA GLY A 89 9.59 0.43 -8.00
C GLY A 89 10.63 0.06 -9.06
N GLY A 90 11.36 1.07 -9.52
CA GLY A 90 12.47 0.90 -10.47
C GLY A 90 13.73 1.61 -9.97
N THR A 91 14.89 0.96 -10.07
CA THR A 91 16.18 1.48 -9.59
C THR A 91 16.84 2.43 -10.61
N GLY A 92 16.14 3.48 -11.06
CA GLY A 92 16.72 4.52 -11.93
C GLY A 92 15.87 4.93 -13.13
N LYS A 93 16.33 5.96 -13.86
CA LYS A 93 15.68 6.45 -15.09
C LYS A 93 15.69 5.36 -16.18
N GLY A 94 14.51 4.91 -16.58
CA GLY A 94 14.32 3.98 -17.70
C GLY A 94 14.41 2.49 -17.33
N ALA A 95 14.65 2.15 -16.06
CA ALA A 95 14.54 0.76 -15.62
C ALA A 95 13.05 0.34 -15.57
N PRO A 96 12.70 -0.87 -16.05
CA PRO A 96 11.34 -1.36 -15.92
C PRO A 96 10.99 -1.49 -14.44
N GLU A 97 9.84 -0.95 -14.06
CA GLU A 97 9.33 -1.08 -12.70
C GLU A 97 9.03 -2.55 -12.41
N LYS A 98 9.53 -3.04 -11.28
CA LYS A 98 9.26 -4.40 -10.79
C LYS A 98 8.38 -4.32 -9.55
N LEU A 99 7.62 -5.39 -9.30
CA LEU A 99 6.87 -5.52 -8.06
C LEU A 99 7.87 -5.53 -6.89
N ALA A 100 7.82 -4.49 -6.07
CA ALA A 100 8.67 -4.31 -4.90
C ALA A 100 8.05 -4.99 -3.66
N ALA A 101 6.74 -4.85 -3.48
CA ALA A 101 6.03 -5.43 -2.35
C ALA A 101 4.52 -5.58 -2.61
N GLU A 102 3.88 -6.48 -1.87
CA GLU A 102 2.42 -6.66 -1.84
C GLU A 102 1.92 -6.60 -0.40
N TYR A 103 0.82 -5.86 -0.17
CA TYR A 103 0.25 -5.60 1.15
C TYR A 103 -1.25 -5.94 1.16
N PRO A 104 -1.77 -6.58 2.22
CA PRO A 104 -3.21 -6.72 2.43
C PRO A 104 -3.78 -5.42 3.03
N LEU A 105 -4.99 -5.04 2.62
CA LEU A 105 -5.71 -3.89 3.18
C LEU A 105 -7.18 -4.24 3.34
N HIS A 106 -7.72 -4.08 4.55
CA HIS A 106 -9.15 -4.19 4.82
C HIS A 106 -9.74 -2.83 5.16
N VAL A 107 -10.75 -2.41 4.39
CA VAL A 107 -11.47 -1.16 4.61
C VAL A 107 -12.83 -1.48 5.20
N GLU A 108 -12.99 -1.21 6.49
CA GLU A 108 -14.26 -1.43 7.15
C GLU A 108 -15.36 -0.53 6.56
N PRO A 109 -16.61 -1.04 6.43
CA PRO A 109 -17.76 -0.20 6.15
C PRO A 109 -17.88 0.90 7.22
N ARG A 110 -18.23 2.11 6.81
CA ARG A 110 -18.60 3.16 7.77
C ARG A 110 -19.77 2.61 8.57
N ARG A 111 -19.59 2.40 9.87
CA ARG A 111 -20.72 2.12 10.77
C ARG A 111 -21.64 3.34 10.70
N GLY A 112 -22.73 3.21 9.95
CA GLY A 112 -23.84 4.14 10.05
C GLY A 112 -24.32 4.07 11.50
N ARG A 113 -24.29 5.21 12.21
CA ARG A 113 -25.22 5.34 13.32
C ARG A 113 -26.63 5.33 12.71
N PRO A 114 -27.57 4.57 13.29
CA PRO A 114 -28.99 4.68 12.95
C PRO A 114 -29.50 6.11 13.17
#